data_AF-A0A7C6TUL3-F1
#
_entry.id   AF-A0A7C6TUL3-F1
#
_cell.length_a   1.000
_cell.length_b   1.000
_cell.length_c   1.000
_cell.angle_alpha   90.00
_cell.angle_beta   90.00
_cell.angle_gamma   90.00
#
_symmetry.space_group_name_H-M   'P 1'
#
loop_
_entity.id
_entity.type
_entity.pdbx_description
1 polymer ?
#
loop_
_entity_poly.entity_id
_entity_poly.type
_entity_poly.pdbx_seq_one_letter_code
_entity_poly.pdbx_strand_id
1 'polypeptide(L)'
;RLVSMTTDFVIGSGAILEQEDDTHSFTHDFWHHPLNRLETRIFRWCDELTRSGELFLVLSRNRADGMSYVREVPALLIDRIETDPDDLECELRYHQLTDDTEGRWWPGRHAADSADQIMLHYAVNRPVGDVRGTSDLAQIVPWLERYTLWLEDRVRINRYKGAYLWHVKIDGALPGQLEAKRAQYARVPAPGSLIVTDGRETWQAVQPQINADDVEADGRAIRLMIAAGAGVPLHFLAEGESATRATAREMGTATYRHFSHRQYVFAHIIQDVIAVAAARAGYPQIRVKVRFEPVPAEGDERSTGKEKA
;
A
#
# COMPACT_ATOMS: atom_id res chain seq x y z
N ARG A 1 4.74 2.32 2.58
CA ARG A 1 5.28 3.56 1.99
C ARG A 1 4.58 3.97 0.70
N LEU A 2 4.39 3.07 -0.28
CA LEU A 2 3.66 3.41 -1.53
C LEU A 2 2.25 3.97 -1.25
N VAL A 3 1.47 3.27 -0.42
CA VAL A 3 0.12 3.71 -0.02
C VAL A 3 0.14 5.10 0.63
N SER A 4 0.93 5.27 1.70
CA SER A 4 1.05 6.54 2.40
C SER A 4 1.52 7.67 1.48
N MET A 5 2.43 7.39 0.54
CA MET A 5 2.93 8.38 -0.40
C MET A 5 1.85 8.83 -1.38
N THR A 6 1.00 7.93 -1.87
CA THR A 6 -0.17 8.31 -2.66
C THR A 6 -1.06 9.27 -1.86
N THR A 7 -1.38 8.93 -0.60
CA THR A 7 -2.16 9.78 0.29
C THR A 7 -1.50 11.15 0.54
N ASP A 8 -0.19 11.17 0.79
CA ASP A 8 0.61 12.38 1.00
C ASP A 8 0.53 13.32 -0.22
N PHE A 9 0.65 12.80 -1.44
CA PHE A 9 0.58 13.61 -2.66
C PHE A 9 -0.85 13.97 -3.09
N VAL A 10 -1.84 13.13 -2.78
CA VAL A 10 -3.23 13.35 -3.21
C VAL A 10 -3.93 14.31 -2.27
N ILE A 11 -3.85 14.09 -0.96
CA ILE A 11 -4.57 14.89 0.03
C ILE A 11 -3.67 15.99 0.59
N GLY A 12 -2.39 15.70 0.81
CA GLY A 12 -1.44 16.65 1.40
C GLY A 12 -1.92 17.17 2.74
N SER A 13 -2.04 18.50 2.85
CA SER A 13 -2.50 19.20 4.05
C SER A 13 -4.00 19.08 4.35
N GLY A 14 -4.81 18.56 3.41
CA GLY A 14 -6.25 18.38 3.58
C GLY A 14 -7.05 18.80 2.34
N ALA A 15 -8.38 18.64 2.43
CA ALA A 15 -9.29 19.11 1.40
C ALA A 15 -9.77 20.54 1.69
N ILE A 16 -9.76 21.38 0.66
CA ILE A 16 -10.38 22.71 0.66
C ILE A 16 -11.74 22.58 -0.02
N LEU A 17 -12.80 22.95 0.71
CA LEU A 17 -14.17 22.96 0.19
C LEU A 17 -14.53 24.37 -0.27
N GLU A 18 -14.76 24.53 -1.56
CA GLU A 18 -15.30 25.75 -2.17
C GLU A 18 -16.78 25.48 -2.48
N GLN A 19 -17.70 26.17 -1.80
CA GLN A 19 -19.13 26.01 -2.07
C GLN A 19 -19.61 27.04 -3.08
N GLU A 20 -20.46 26.63 -4.02
CA GLU A 20 -20.98 27.52 -5.08
C GLU A 20 -22.22 28.33 -4.64
N ASP A 21 -22.95 27.84 -3.63
CA ASP A 21 -24.22 28.43 -3.16
C ASP A 21 -24.18 28.86 -1.67
N ASP A 22 -25.03 29.82 -1.28
CA ASP A 22 -25.19 30.36 0.09
C ASP A 22 -25.64 29.35 1.17
N THR A 23 -25.80 28.06 0.84
CA THR A 23 -26.21 26.99 1.77
C THR A 23 -25.01 26.45 2.57
N HIS A 24 -24.16 27.35 3.07
CA HIS A 24 -22.86 27.04 3.69
C HIS A 24 -22.96 26.15 4.95
N SER A 25 -24.14 26.10 5.60
CA SER A 25 -24.32 25.37 6.85
C SER A 25 -24.23 23.85 6.68
N PHE A 26 -24.98 23.24 5.75
CA PHE A 26 -25.05 21.78 5.69
C PHE A 26 -23.69 21.14 5.35
N THR A 27 -23.00 21.63 4.32
CA THR A 27 -21.69 21.07 3.92
C THR A 27 -20.69 21.15 5.06
N HIS A 28 -20.58 22.31 5.69
CA HIS A 28 -19.68 22.53 6.81
C HIS A 28 -20.05 21.61 7.98
N ASP A 29 -21.33 21.55 8.34
CA ASP A 29 -21.81 20.73 9.45
C ASP A 29 -21.60 19.25 9.18
N PHE A 30 -21.89 18.76 7.97
CA PHE A 30 -21.64 17.38 7.55
C PHE A 30 -20.16 17.02 7.59
N TRP A 31 -19.30 17.93 7.13
CA TRP A 31 -17.85 17.75 7.06
C TRP A 31 -17.19 17.68 8.45
N HIS A 32 -17.53 18.65 9.31
CA HIS A 32 -16.96 18.77 10.65
C HIS A 32 -17.77 18.05 11.74
N HIS A 33 -18.87 17.37 11.39
CA HIS A 33 -19.71 16.68 12.37
C HIS A 33 -18.87 15.73 13.24
N PRO A 34 -19.04 15.71 14.58
CA PRO A 34 -18.24 14.87 15.48
C PRO A 34 -18.28 13.37 15.16
N LEU A 35 -19.37 12.90 14.52
CA LEU A 35 -19.51 11.51 14.06
C LEU A 35 -18.93 11.27 12.65
N ASN A 36 -18.76 12.28 11.82
CA ASN A 36 -18.20 12.15 10.47
C ASN A 36 -16.70 12.44 10.47
N ARG A 37 -16.28 13.61 10.98
CA ARG A 37 -14.87 14.06 11.03
C ARG A 37 -14.16 13.89 9.69
N LEU A 38 -14.82 14.30 8.59
CA LEU A 38 -14.38 13.97 7.23
C LEU A 38 -13.00 14.52 6.92
N GLU A 39 -12.68 15.71 7.45
CA GLU A 39 -11.35 16.34 7.36
C GLU A 39 -10.19 15.38 7.65
N THR A 40 -10.33 14.52 8.66
CA THR A 40 -9.29 13.53 9.03
C THR A 40 -9.55 12.14 8.45
N ARG A 41 -10.81 11.85 8.11
CA ARG A 41 -11.23 10.52 7.65
C ARG A 41 -10.85 10.25 6.20
N ILE A 42 -10.81 11.29 5.36
CA ILE A 42 -10.47 11.17 3.93
C ILE A 42 -9.08 10.54 3.70
N PHE A 43 -8.13 10.71 4.62
CA PHE A 43 -6.82 10.05 4.57
C PHE A 43 -6.95 8.53 4.56
N ARG A 44 -7.81 7.99 5.43
CA ARG A 44 -8.12 6.56 5.46
C ARG A 44 -8.85 6.10 4.19
N TRP A 45 -9.70 6.94 3.62
CA TRP A 45 -10.41 6.60 2.37
C TRP A 45 -9.44 6.47 1.20
N CYS A 46 -8.48 7.38 1.08
CA CYS A 46 -7.44 7.30 0.05
C CYS A 46 -6.59 6.04 0.24
N ASP A 47 -6.18 5.74 1.48
CA ASP A 47 -5.43 4.51 1.79
C ASP A 47 -6.21 3.23 1.46
N GLU A 48 -7.52 3.17 1.76
CA GLU A 48 -8.37 2.02 1.41
C GLU A 48 -8.53 1.89 -0.11
N LEU A 49 -8.80 3.01 -0.80
CA LEU A 49 -8.97 3.05 -2.25
C LEU A 49 -7.70 2.61 -2.99
N THR A 50 -6.52 3.03 -2.52
CA THR A 50 -5.23 2.60 -3.09
C THR A 50 -4.92 1.13 -2.78
N ARG A 51 -5.22 0.65 -1.56
CA ARG A 51 -4.92 -0.74 -1.17
C ARG A 51 -5.85 -1.76 -1.80
N SER A 52 -7.14 -1.50 -1.84
CA SER A 52 -8.14 -2.46 -2.32
C SER A 52 -8.57 -2.19 -3.77
N GLY A 53 -8.42 -0.96 -4.24
CA GLY A 53 -9.01 -0.50 -5.50
C GLY A 53 -10.44 -0.01 -5.34
N GLU A 54 -11.00 -0.07 -4.14
CA GLU A 54 -12.41 0.16 -3.87
C GLU A 54 -12.63 0.93 -2.56
N LEU A 55 -13.77 1.59 -2.46
CA LEU A 55 -14.21 2.27 -1.25
C LEU A 55 -15.72 2.12 -1.10
N PHE A 56 -16.14 1.41 -0.05
CA PHE A 56 -17.54 1.24 0.31
C PHE A 56 -17.89 2.12 1.51
N LEU A 57 -18.85 3.03 1.31
CA LEU A 57 -19.29 3.98 2.33
C LEU A 57 -20.78 3.80 2.60
N VAL A 58 -21.13 3.46 3.84
CA VAL A 58 -22.51 3.46 4.31
C VAL A 58 -22.90 4.86 4.77
N LEU A 59 -23.96 5.40 4.18
CA LEU A 59 -24.61 6.64 4.62
C LEU A 59 -25.87 6.31 5.42
N SER A 60 -25.82 6.54 6.73
CA SER A 60 -26.97 6.37 7.62
C SER A 60 -27.65 7.70 7.86
N ARG A 61 -28.89 7.86 7.41
CA ARG A 61 -29.66 9.10 7.60
C ARG A 61 -30.30 9.11 8.99
N ASN A 62 -30.08 10.17 9.74
CA ASN A 62 -30.87 10.48 10.91
C ASN A 62 -32.20 11.12 10.47
N ARG A 63 -33.33 10.49 10.83
CA ARG A 63 -34.66 10.95 10.41
C ARG A 63 -35.08 12.27 11.06
N ALA A 64 -34.49 12.65 12.19
CA ALA A 64 -34.89 13.84 12.93
C ALA A 64 -34.36 15.14 12.31
N ASP A 65 -33.12 15.13 11.81
CA ASP A 65 -32.42 16.31 11.28
C ASP A 65 -32.01 16.17 9.80
N GLY A 66 -32.20 14.99 9.20
CA GLY A 66 -31.80 14.69 7.83
C GLY A 66 -30.30 14.42 7.65
N MET A 67 -29.48 14.56 8.69
CA MET A 67 -28.02 14.42 8.62
C MET A 67 -27.63 12.98 8.28
N SER A 68 -26.63 12.81 7.41
CA SER A 68 -26.08 11.49 7.09
C SER A 68 -24.78 11.24 7.86
N TYR A 69 -24.64 10.03 8.40
CA TYR A 69 -23.43 9.57 9.05
C TYR A 69 -22.68 8.55 8.19
N VAL A 70 -21.41 8.84 7.92
CA VAL A 70 -20.59 8.03 7.00
C VAL A 70 -19.83 6.95 7.77
N ARG A 71 -19.91 5.70 7.34
CA ARG A 71 -19.11 4.58 7.88
C ARG A 71 -18.52 3.74 6.77
N GLU A 72 -17.24 3.46 6.86
CA GLU A 72 -16.52 2.62 5.92
C GLU A 72 -16.83 1.15 6.19
N VAL A 73 -17.02 0.40 5.11
CA VAL A 73 -17.03 -1.06 5.13
C VAL A 73 -15.78 -1.52 4.37
N PRO A 74 -14.90 -2.33 4.98
CA PRO A 74 -13.73 -2.86 4.28
C PRO A 74 -14.13 -3.59 3.00
N ALA A 75 -13.43 -3.32 1.89
CA ALA A 75 -13.77 -3.93 0.60
C ALA A 75 -13.71 -5.47 0.64
N LEU A 76 -12.83 -6.03 1.47
CA LEU A 76 -12.68 -7.47 1.71
C LEU A 76 -13.95 -8.14 2.26
N LEU A 77 -14.81 -7.39 2.96
CA LEU A 77 -16.06 -7.92 3.50
C LEU A 77 -17.20 -7.88 2.48
N ILE A 78 -17.05 -7.18 1.35
CA ILE A 78 -18.06 -7.19 0.30
C ILE A 78 -17.69 -8.30 -0.68
N ASP A 79 -18.51 -9.34 -0.78
CA ASP A 79 -18.29 -10.48 -1.69
C ASP A 79 -19.15 -10.39 -2.95
N ARG A 80 -20.27 -9.65 -2.92
CA ARG A 80 -21.18 -9.53 -4.07
C ARG A 80 -21.70 -8.11 -4.27
N ILE A 81 -21.75 -7.70 -5.53
CA ILE A 81 -22.43 -6.48 -5.99
C ILE A 81 -23.49 -6.94 -6.99
N GLU A 82 -24.76 -6.66 -6.71
CA GLU A 82 -25.84 -6.90 -7.65
C GLU A 82 -26.12 -5.63 -8.43
N THR A 83 -25.99 -5.72 -9.75
CA THR A 83 -26.24 -4.65 -10.71
C THR A 83 -27.52 -4.91 -11.49
N ASP A 84 -27.99 -3.89 -12.19
CA ASP A 84 -29.02 -4.07 -13.22
C ASP A 84 -28.51 -5.04 -14.31
N PRO A 85 -29.33 -5.99 -14.81
CA PRO A 85 -28.95 -6.91 -15.87
C PRO A 85 -28.60 -6.22 -17.20
N ASP A 86 -29.22 -5.07 -17.48
CA ASP A 86 -29.04 -4.32 -18.73
C ASP A 86 -28.08 -3.13 -18.57
N ASP A 87 -27.71 -2.78 -17.33
CA ASP A 87 -26.77 -1.70 -17.00
C ASP A 87 -25.86 -2.07 -15.81
N LEU A 88 -24.63 -2.51 -16.13
CA LEU A 88 -23.62 -2.86 -15.13
C LEU A 88 -23.16 -1.66 -14.28
N GLU A 89 -23.38 -0.42 -14.71
CA GLU A 89 -23.06 0.77 -13.91
C GLU A 89 -24.15 1.08 -12.88
N CYS A 90 -25.35 0.52 -13.07
CA CYS A 90 -26.46 0.64 -12.14
C CYS A 90 -26.35 -0.40 -11.01
N GLU A 91 -25.60 -0.07 -9.97
CA GLU A 91 -25.47 -0.91 -8.78
C GLU A 91 -26.73 -0.80 -7.89
N LEU A 92 -27.36 -1.94 -7.61
CA LEU A 92 -28.65 -2.04 -6.91
C LEU A 92 -28.48 -2.32 -5.42
N ARG A 93 -27.60 -3.28 -5.06
CA ARG A 93 -27.32 -3.64 -3.66
C ARG A 93 -26.00 -4.39 -3.51
N TYR A 94 -25.47 -4.41 -2.29
CA TYR A 94 -24.18 -4.99 -1.94
C TYR A 94 -24.36 -6.01 -0.81
N HIS A 95 -23.69 -7.15 -0.95
CA HIS A 95 -23.65 -8.17 0.09
C HIS A 95 -22.38 -8.00 0.92
N GLN A 96 -22.53 -7.92 2.23
CA GLN A 96 -21.46 -7.88 3.20
C GLN A 96 -21.42 -9.21 3.98
N LEU A 97 -20.26 -9.84 4.00
CA LEU A 97 -19.94 -10.95 4.90
C LEU A 97 -19.96 -10.48 6.36
N THR A 98 -20.66 -11.23 7.19
CA THR A 98 -20.71 -11.03 8.65
C THR A 98 -20.39 -12.35 9.35
N ASP A 99 -20.44 -12.36 10.68
CA ASP A 99 -20.34 -13.62 11.44
C ASP A 99 -21.56 -14.53 11.22
N ASP A 100 -22.65 -14.00 10.64
CA ASP A 100 -23.81 -14.77 10.24
C ASP A 100 -23.64 -15.33 8.82
N THR A 101 -24.12 -16.55 8.62
CA THR A 101 -24.08 -17.26 7.34
C THR A 101 -24.81 -16.56 6.20
N GLU A 102 -25.87 -15.80 6.51
CA GLU A 102 -26.64 -15.06 5.50
C GLU A 102 -26.04 -13.69 5.16
N GLY A 103 -25.03 -13.22 5.92
CA GLY A 103 -24.43 -11.91 5.72
C GLY A 103 -25.40 -10.75 5.94
N ARG A 104 -25.12 -9.62 5.28
CA ARG A 104 -25.96 -8.41 5.34
C ARG A 104 -26.05 -7.76 3.97
N TRP A 105 -27.27 -7.41 3.56
CA TRP A 105 -27.50 -6.65 2.35
C TRP A 105 -27.62 -5.15 2.62
N TRP A 106 -26.92 -4.37 1.79
CA TRP A 106 -27.00 -2.92 1.78
C TRP A 106 -27.65 -2.47 0.48
N PRO A 107 -28.71 -1.65 0.54
CA PRO A 107 -29.28 -1.09 -0.68
C PRO A 107 -28.33 -0.05 -1.26
N GLY A 108 -28.26 0.02 -2.58
CA GLY A 108 -27.43 0.97 -3.31
C GLY A 108 -28.05 2.36 -3.42
N ARG A 109 -27.34 3.24 -4.12
CA ARG A 109 -27.71 4.66 -4.18
C ARG A 109 -29.08 4.93 -4.79
N HIS A 110 -29.57 4.06 -5.67
CA HIS A 110 -30.89 4.19 -6.29
C HIS A 110 -32.06 3.98 -5.31
N ALA A 111 -31.81 3.41 -4.13
CA ALA A 111 -32.79 3.27 -3.06
C ALA A 111 -32.73 4.44 -2.05
N ALA A 112 -32.00 5.53 -2.34
CA ALA A 112 -31.73 6.61 -1.39
C ALA A 112 -32.98 7.23 -0.78
N ASP A 113 -34.08 7.36 -1.53
CA ASP A 113 -35.27 8.05 -1.03
C ASP A 113 -36.06 7.21 0.00
N SER A 114 -36.03 5.88 -0.14
CA SER A 114 -36.81 4.94 0.67
C SER A 114 -36.00 4.32 1.81
N ALA A 115 -34.67 4.25 1.70
CA ALA A 115 -33.80 3.58 2.66
C ALA A 115 -33.15 4.52 3.68
N ASP A 116 -33.20 4.14 4.96
CA ASP A 116 -32.50 4.85 6.04
C ASP A 116 -30.97 4.75 5.91
N GLN A 117 -30.49 3.64 5.38
CA GLN A 117 -29.07 3.40 5.13
C GLN A 117 -28.89 3.01 3.67
N ILE A 118 -27.94 3.61 2.99
CA ILE A 118 -27.48 3.20 1.66
C ILE A 118 -25.98 2.97 1.68
N MET A 119 -25.49 2.15 0.76
CA MET A 119 -24.07 2.03 0.49
C MET A 119 -23.73 2.71 -0.83
N LEU A 120 -22.62 3.44 -0.82
CA LEU A 120 -21.95 4.01 -1.98
C LEU A 120 -20.70 3.21 -2.23
N HIS A 121 -20.42 2.95 -3.50
CA HIS A 121 -19.24 2.22 -3.95
C HIS A 121 -18.48 3.09 -4.95
N TYR A 122 -17.19 3.22 -4.71
CA TYR A 122 -16.26 3.90 -5.61
C TYR A 122 -15.12 2.95 -5.94
N ALA A 123 -14.82 2.81 -7.22
CA ALA A 123 -13.79 1.91 -7.73
C ALA A 123 -12.75 2.65 -8.58
N VAL A 124 -11.51 2.19 -8.53
CA VAL A 124 -10.38 2.71 -9.32
C VAL A 124 -9.69 1.56 -10.05
N ASN A 125 -8.96 1.89 -11.13
CA ASN A 125 -8.36 0.93 -12.04
C ASN A 125 -9.34 -0.15 -12.52
N ARG A 126 -10.61 0.21 -12.68
CA ARG A 126 -11.70 -0.68 -13.10
C ARG A 126 -11.64 -0.90 -14.61
N PRO A 127 -11.40 -2.12 -15.11
CA PRO A 127 -11.48 -2.43 -16.53
C PRO A 127 -12.90 -2.23 -17.07
N VAL A 128 -13.02 -2.05 -18.39
CA VAL A 128 -14.33 -1.95 -19.03
C VAL A 128 -15.06 -3.29 -18.89
N GLY A 129 -16.30 -3.25 -18.39
CA GLY A 129 -17.13 -4.43 -18.17
C GLY A 129 -17.00 -5.05 -16.77
N ASP A 130 -16.06 -4.58 -15.95
CA ASP A 130 -15.97 -4.98 -14.55
C ASP A 130 -16.76 -4.03 -13.65
N VAL A 131 -17.37 -4.59 -12.60
CA VAL A 131 -18.02 -3.80 -11.54
C VAL A 131 -17.00 -3.37 -10.49
N ARG A 132 -16.04 -4.25 -10.19
CA ARG A 132 -15.10 -4.11 -9.08
C ARG A 132 -13.83 -3.35 -9.48
N GLY A 133 -13.27 -2.60 -8.55
CA GLY A 133 -11.99 -1.92 -8.70
C GLY A 133 -10.80 -2.85 -8.53
N THR A 134 -9.63 -2.42 -8.99
CA THR A 134 -8.36 -3.13 -8.82
C THR A 134 -7.37 -2.30 -8.03
N SER A 135 -6.75 -2.91 -7.01
CA SER A 135 -5.70 -2.29 -6.20
C SER A 135 -4.59 -1.68 -7.04
N ASP A 136 -4.08 -0.50 -6.63
CA ASP A 136 -2.87 0.10 -7.21
C ASP A 136 -1.65 -0.84 -7.02
N LEU A 137 -1.71 -1.74 -6.04
CA LEU A 137 -0.64 -2.69 -5.73
C LEU A 137 -0.76 -4.00 -6.52
N ALA A 138 -1.89 -4.27 -7.19
CA ALA A 138 -2.18 -5.58 -7.78
C ALA A 138 -1.09 -6.07 -8.75
N GLN A 139 -0.55 -5.18 -9.58
CA GLN A 139 0.47 -5.51 -10.57
C GLN A 139 1.85 -5.79 -9.95
N ILE A 140 2.11 -5.28 -8.75
CA ILE A 140 3.40 -5.41 -8.07
C ILE A 140 3.42 -6.48 -6.98
N VAL A 141 2.27 -7.06 -6.59
CA VAL A 141 2.20 -8.13 -5.57
C VAL A 141 3.21 -9.25 -5.83
N PRO A 142 3.30 -9.83 -7.05
CA PRO A 142 4.27 -10.91 -7.29
C PRO A 142 5.73 -10.47 -7.08
N TRP A 143 6.04 -9.20 -7.33
CA TRP A 143 7.38 -8.65 -7.14
C TRP A 143 7.67 -8.34 -5.67
N LEU A 144 6.67 -7.89 -4.90
CA LEU A 144 6.77 -7.71 -3.45
C LEU A 144 7.04 -9.05 -2.75
N GLU A 145 6.34 -10.11 -3.15
CA GLU A 145 6.56 -11.46 -2.64
C GLU A 145 7.96 -11.98 -2.98
N ARG A 146 8.38 -11.83 -4.25
CA ARG A 146 9.74 -12.20 -4.68
C ARG A 146 10.83 -11.45 -3.92
N TYR A 147 10.63 -10.14 -3.66
CA TYR A 147 11.59 -9.35 -2.92
C TYR A 147 11.71 -9.82 -1.46
N THR A 148 10.57 -10.12 -0.83
CA THR A 148 10.51 -10.66 0.53
C THR A 148 11.24 -12.00 0.61
N LEU A 149 10.91 -12.94 -0.28
CA LEU A 149 11.54 -14.26 -0.33
C LEU A 149 13.05 -14.15 -0.58
N TRP A 150 13.46 -13.27 -1.50
CA TRP A 150 14.86 -13.04 -1.80
C TRP A 150 15.63 -12.53 -0.57
N LEU A 151 15.07 -11.57 0.18
CA LEU A 151 15.67 -11.08 1.43
C LEU A 151 15.79 -12.18 2.50
N GLU A 152 14.77 -13.02 2.66
CA GLU A 152 14.84 -14.17 3.57
C GLU A 152 15.95 -15.14 3.19
N ASP A 153 16.06 -15.47 1.90
CA ASP A 153 17.10 -16.36 1.40
C ASP A 153 18.50 -15.76 1.57
N ARG A 154 18.65 -14.43 1.47
CA ARG A 154 19.91 -13.74 1.80
C ARG A 154 20.30 -13.90 3.27
N VAL A 155 19.34 -13.75 4.18
CA VAL A 155 19.58 -13.98 5.61
C VAL A 155 19.98 -15.44 5.86
N ARG A 156 19.32 -16.39 5.20
CA ARG A 156 19.66 -17.83 5.28
C ARG A 156 21.06 -18.11 4.75
N ILE A 157 21.40 -17.61 3.56
CA ILE A 157 22.73 -17.78 2.96
C ILE A 157 23.82 -17.20 3.85
N ASN A 158 23.62 -15.99 4.41
CA ASN A 158 24.58 -15.39 5.33
C ASN A 158 24.78 -16.25 6.59
N ARG A 159 23.70 -16.83 7.12
CA ARG A 159 23.79 -17.81 8.22
C ARG A 159 24.56 -19.07 7.81
N TYR A 160 24.34 -19.61 6.62
CA TYR A 160 25.04 -20.82 6.13
C TYR A 160 26.51 -20.56 5.77
N LYS A 161 26.87 -19.38 5.28
CA LYS A 161 28.28 -18.98 5.08
C LYS A 161 29.05 -18.97 6.40
N GLY A 162 28.39 -18.61 7.50
CA GLY A 162 28.97 -18.70 8.85
C GLY A 162 29.03 -20.13 9.42
N ALA A 163 28.35 -21.11 8.80
CA ALA A 163 28.43 -22.49 9.21
C ALA A 163 29.67 -23.14 8.59
N TYR A 164 30.57 -23.64 9.41
CA TYR A 164 31.75 -24.37 8.97
C TYR A 164 31.82 -25.71 9.70
N LEU A 165 32.36 -26.71 9.02
CA LEU A 165 32.59 -28.04 9.57
C LEU A 165 34.08 -28.19 9.83
N TRP A 166 34.44 -28.79 10.96
CA TRP A 166 35.81 -29.22 11.18
C TRP A 166 36.00 -30.59 10.53
N HIS A 167 36.88 -30.66 9.54
CA HIS A 167 37.34 -31.91 8.98
C HIS A 167 38.68 -32.29 9.62
N VAL A 168 38.65 -33.38 10.39
CA VAL A 168 39.82 -34.00 10.99
C VAL A 168 40.15 -35.25 10.19
N LYS A 169 41.25 -35.22 9.45
CA LYS A 169 41.72 -36.37 8.65
C LYS A 169 42.95 -36.97 9.31
N ILE A 170 42.90 -38.28 9.56
CA ILE A 170 43.99 -39.06 10.16
C ILE A 170 44.43 -40.13 9.16
N ASP A 171 45.67 -40.06 8.69
CA ASP A 171 46.24 -41.02 7.75
C ASP A 171 46.79 -42.25 8.49
N GLY A 172 46.36 -43.45 8.08
CA GLY A 172 46.86 -44.73 8.64
C GLY A 172 46.44 -45.02 10.09
N ALA A 173 45.20 -44.68 10.46
CA ALA A 173 44.69 -44.88 11.82
C ALA A 173 44.68 -46.37 12.25
N LEU A 174 45.18 -46.63 13.46
CA LEU A 174 45.12 -47.95 14.10
C LEU A 174 43.71 -48.23 14.66
N PRO A 175 43.33 -49.51 14.88
CA PRO A 175 42.05 -49.86 15.50
C PRO A 175 41.84 -49.12 16.83
N GLY A 176 40.71 -48.43 17.00
CA GLY A 176 40.35 -47.67 18.20
C GLY A 176 40.92 -46.25 18.30
N GLN A 177 41.85 -45.86 17.41
CA GLN A 177 42.42 -44.50 17.40
C GLN A 177 41.41 -43.45 16.92
N LEU A 178 40.55 -43.81 15.97
CA LEU A 178 39.46 -42.96 15.47
C LEU A 178 38.42 -42.70 16.57
N GLU A 179 37.98 -43.72 17.30
CA GLU A 179 37.05 -43.62 18.42
C GLU A 179 37.63 -42.73 19.55
N ALA A 180 38.90 -42.91 19.90
CA ALA A 180 39.57 -42.06 20.89
C ALA A 180 39.60 -40.59 20.45
N LYS A 181 39.91 -40.32 19.19
CA LYS A 181 39.93 -38.96 18.61
C LYS A 181 38.52 -38.36 18.50
N ARG A 182 37.51 -39.16 18.15
CA ARG A 182 36.10 -38.74 18.20
C ARG A 182 35.68 -38.35 19.61
N ALA A 183 36.07 -39.11 20.62
CA ALA A 183 35.81 -38.78 22.01
C ALA A 183 36.54 -37.50 22.45
N GLN A 184 37.80 -37.33 22.03
CA GLN A 184 38.60 -36.13 22.30
C GLN A 184 37.96 -34.86 21.72
N TYR A 185 37.43 -34.93 20.49
CA TYR A 185 36.84 -33.80 19.77
C TYR A 185 35.31 -33.74 19.87
N ALA A 186 34.70 -34.55 20.72
CA ALA A 186 33.27 -34.47 21.02
C ALA A 186 32.89 -33.12 21.65
N ARG A 187 33.87 -32.44 22.28
CA ARG A 187 33.73 -31.05 22.73
C ARG A 187 34.54 -30.14 21.83
N VAL A 188 33.86 -29.15 21.26
CA VAL A 188 34.50 -28.10 20.45
C VAL A 188 35.48 -27.33 21.34
N PRO A 189 36.77 -27.20 20.95
CA PRO A 189 37.75 -26.43 21.71
C PRO A 189 37.32 -24.97 21.88
N ALA A 190 37.59 -24.40 23.06
CA ALA A 190 37.30 -22.99 23.31
C ALA A 190 38.22 -22.09 22.46
N PRO A 191 37.78 -20.87 22.09
CA PRO A 191 38.66 -19.89 21.45
C PRO A 191 39.96 -19.71 22.24
N GLY A 192 41.11 -19.77 21.56
CA GLY A 192 42.44 -19.70 22.18
C GLY A 192 43.06 -21.05 22.57
N SER A 193 42.39 -22.18 22.31
CA SER A 193 42.97 -23.52 22.50
C SER A 193 44.13 -23.77 21.54
N LEU A 194 45.21 -24.36 22.03
CA LEU A 194 46.35 -24.81 21.22
C LEU A 194 46.14 -26.25 20.79
N ILE A 195 46.12 -26.50 19.48
CA ILE A 195 46.09 -27.85 18.91
C ILE A 195 47.46 -28.13 18.30
N VAL A 196 48.10 -29.22 18.73
CA VAL A 196 49.38 -29.69 18.22
C VAL A 196 49.13 -31.00 17.50
N THR A 197 49.40 -31.04 16.20
CA THR A 197 49.25 -32.23 15.34
C THR A 197 50.61 -32.70 14.83
N ASP A 198 50.71 -33.99 14.50
CA ASP A 198 51.84 -34.54 13.76
C ASP A 198 51.55 -34.49 12.24
N GLY A 199 52.43 -35.10 11.43
CA GLY A 199 52.22 -35.18 9.97
C GLY A 199 51.10 -36.13 9.52
N ARG A 200 50.44 -36.85 10.44
CA ARG A 200 49.38 -37.82 10.14
C ARG A 200 47.99 -37.28 10.45
N GLU A 201 47.89 -36.21 11.24
CA GLU A 201 46.64 -35.55 11.57
C GLU A 201 46.55 -34.16 10.94
N THR A 202 45.52 -33.95 10.13
CA THR A 202 45.26 -32.66 9.48
C THR A 202 43.91 -32.10 9.89
N TRP A 203 43.90 -30.82 10.22
CA TRP A 203 42.72 -30.06 10.63
C TRP A 203 42.41 -28.99 9.59
N GLN A 204 41.19 -29.01 9.07
CA GLN A 204 40.75 -28.01 8.10
C GLN A 204 39.32 -27.58 8.43
N ALA A 205 39.08 -26.27 8.44
CA ALA A 205 37.73 -25.73 8.44
C ALA A 205 37.17 -25.86 7.01
N VAL A 206 36.24 -26.78 6.83
CA VAL A 206 35.49 -26.92 5.58
C VAL A 206 34.33 -25.95 5.63
N GLN A 207 34.47 -24.86 4.89
CA GLN A 207 33.43 -23.87 4.70
C GLN A 207 32.61 -24.21 3.43
N PRO A 208 31.29 -24.03 3.45
CA PRO A 208 30.47 -24.07 2.25
C PRO A 208 30.97 -23.02 1.25
N GLN A 209 31.39 -23.42 0.05
CA GLN A 209 31.76 -22.50 -1.02
C GLN A 209 30.51 -21.94 -1.71
N ILE A 210 29.79 -21.06 -1.01
CA ILE A 210 28.61 -20.39 -1.53
C ILE A 210 29.04 -19.07 -2.17
N ASN A 211 29.27 -19.09 -3.48
CA ASN A 211 29.65 -17.92 -4.29
C ASN A 211 28.43 -16.99 -4.53
N ALA A 212 27.97 -16.33 -3.48
CA ALA A 212 26.79 -15.45 -3.50
C ALA A 212 27.10 -14.08 -2.88
N ASP A 213 28.24 -13.50 -3.22
CA ASP A 213 28.70 -12.21 -2.69
C ASP A 213 28.17 -11.02 -3.50
N ASP A 214 28.11 -11.14 -4.83
CA ASP A 214 27.64 -10.10 -5.73
C ASP A 214 26.19 -10.35 -6.16
N VAL A 215 25.23 -9.82 -5.39
CA VAL A 215 23.79 -9.99 -5.62
C VAL A 215 23.03 -8.65 -5.61
N GLU A 216 23.77 -7.54 -5.54
CA GLU A 216 23.17 -6.21 -5.48
C GLU A 216 22.34 -5.91 -6.73
N ALA A 217 22.85 -6.30 -7.91
CA ALA A 217 22.17 -6.15 -9.19
C ALA A 217 20.82 -6.88 -9.22
N ASP A 218 20.74 -8.08 -8.64
CA ASP A 218 19.50 -8.87 -8.57
C ASP A 218 18.46 -8.19 -7.67
N GLY A 219 18.89 -7.76 -6.47
CA GLY A 219 18.03 -7.04 -5.54
C GLY A 219 17.51 -5.73 -6.13
N ARG A 220 18.38 -5.00 -6.83
CA ARG A 220 18.03 -3.76 -7.55
C ARG A 220 17.07 -4.03 -8.70
N ALA A 221 17.24 -5.11 -9.46
CA ALA A 221 16.33 -5.47 -10.55
C ALA A 221 14.91 -5.75 -10.04
N ILE A 222 14.76 -6.46 -8.92
CA ILE A 222 13.45 -6.72 -8.31
C ILE A 222 12.81 -5.40 -7.84
N ARG A 223 13.57 -4.54 -7.16
CA ARG A 223 13.08 -3.22 -6.74
C ARG A 223 12.69 -2.33 -7.91
N LEU A 224 13.43 -2.40 -9.02
CA LEU A 224 13.10 -1.68 -10.25
C LEU A 224 11.76 -2.15 -10.82
N MET A 225 11.47 -3.46 -10.81
CA MET A 225 10.16 -3.97 -11.22
C MET A 225 9.03 -3.47 -10.33
N ILE A 226 9.25 -3.40 -9.00
CA ILE A 226 8.28 -2.82 -8.06
C ILE A 226 8.05 -1.34 -8.37
N ALA A 227 9.13 -0.57 -8.55
CA ALA A 227 9.07 0.86 -8.82
C ALA A 227 8.40 1.17 -10.16
N ALA A 228 8.76 0.44 -11.21
CA ALA A 228 8.15 0.55 -12.54
C ALA A 228 6.65 0.20 -12.51
N GLY A 229 6.27 -0.91 -11.85
CA GLY A 229 4.86 -1.30 -11.75
C GLY A 229 4.03 -0.35 -10.88
N ALA A 230 4.63 0.26 -9.85
CA ALA A 230 3.98 1.31 -9.06
C ALA A 230 3.98 2.68 -9.75
N GLY A 231 4.68 2.84 -10.87
CA GLY A 231 4.80 4.12 -11.58
C GLY A 231 5.56 5.20 -10.79
N VAL A 232 6.50 4.80 -9.92
CA VAL A 232 7.27 5.72 -9.06
C VAL A 232 8.78 5.56 -9.30
N PRO A 233 9.58 6.64 -9.28
CA PRO A 233 11.03 6.53 -9.40
C PRO A 233 11.66 5.90 -8.14
N LEU A 234 12.79 5.21 -8.30
CA LEU A 234 13.51 4.58 -7.17
C LEU A 234 13.90 5.56 -6.06
N HIS A 235 14.21 6.81 -6.40
CA HIS A 235 14.58 7.82 -5.39
C HIS A 235 13.42 8.21 -4.46
N PHE A 236 12.16 7.99 -4.85
CA PHE A 236 11.00 8.14 -3.96
C PHE A 236 10.94 7.02 -2.91
N LEU A 237 11.58 5.88 -3.18
CA LEU A 237 11.74 4.75 -2.29
C LEU A 237 13.05 4.81 -1.50
N ALA A 238 13.60 6.02 -1.30
CA ALA A 238 14.85 6.29 -0.61
C ALA A 238 16.10 5.67 -1.27
N GLU A 239 16.09 5.44 -2.59
CA GLU A 239 17.22 4.94 -3.36
C GLU A 239 17.72 6.00 -4.36
N GLY A 240 18.58 6.90 -3.87
CA GLY A 240 19.03 8.08 -4.60
C GLY A 240 20.47 8.03 -5.12
N GLU A 241 21.21 6.94 -4.92
CA GLU A 241 22.68 6.90 -5.13
C GLU A 241 23.14 7.32 -6.54
N SER A 242 22.30 7.17 -7.57
CA SER A 242 22.62 7.58 -8.94
C SER A 242 21.82 8.78 -9.48
N ALA A 243 20.95 9.41 -8.69
CA ALA A 243 20.08 10.48 -9.15
C ALA A 243 20.59 11.87 -8.70
N THR A 244 20.90 12.74 -9.66
CA THR A 244 21.13 14.17 -9.36
C THR A 244 19.78 14.88 -9.17
N ARG A 245 19.76 16.05 -8.52
CA ARG A 245 18.52 16.85 -8.38
C ARG A 245 17.85 17.13 -9.73
N ALA A 246 18.64 17.36 -10.78
CA ALA A 246 18.13 17.57 -12.13
C ALA A 246 17.49 16.30 -12.71
N THR A 247 18.15 15.14 -12.59
CA THR A 247 17.60 13.86 -13.07
C THR A 247 16.37 13.43 -12.28
N ALA A 248 16.38 13.61 -10.96
CA ALA A 248 15.25 13.30 -10.09
C ALA A 248 13.98 14.09 -10.48
N ARG A 249 14.15 15.37 -10.85
CA ARG A 249 13.05 16.23 -11.30
C ARG A 249 12.40 15.72 -12.58
N GLU A 250 13.20 15.40 -13.60
CA GLU A 250 12.70 14.92 -14.90
C GLU A 250 12.09 13.51 -14.80
N MET A 251 12.60 12.66 -13.92
CA MET A 251 12.07 11.31 -13.70
C MET A 251 10.70 11.30 -13.00
N GLY A 252 10.30 12.40 -12.36
CA GLY A 252 9.06 12.49 -11.57
C GLY A 252 7.79 12.85 -12.36
N THR A 253 7.91 13.40 -13.58
CA THR A 253 6.77 14.00 -14.30
C THR A 253 5.59 13.04 -14.48
N ALA A 254 5.84 11.81 -14.93
CA ALA A 254 4.76 10.82 -15.14
C ALA A 254 4.05 10.47 -13.81
N THR A 255 4.82 10.33 -12.74
CA THR A 255 4.33 10.06 -11.38
C THR A 255 3.50 11.21 -10.84
N TYR A 256 3.95 12.46 -11.01
CA TYR A 256 3.19 13.63 -10.60
C TYR A 256 1.86 13.74 -11.35
N ARG A 257 1.85 13.49 -12.67
CA ARG A 257 0.59 13.45 -13.46
C ARG A 257 -0.35 12.36 -12.96
N HIS A 258 0.17 11.19 -12.57
CA HIS A 258 -0.63 10.13 -11.98
C HIS A 258 -1.28 10.59 -10.67
N PHE A 259 -0.53 11.25 -9.78
CA PHE A 259 -1.09 11.81 -8.55
C PHE A 259 -2.10 12.94 -8.81
N SER A 260 -1.86 13.84 -9.76
CA SER A 260 -2.83 14.87 -10.16
C SER A 260 -4.14 14.25 -10.70
N HIS A 261 -4.04 13.19 -11.51
CA HIS A 261 -5.23 12.46 -11.95
C HIS A 261 -5.95 11.80 -10.76
N ARG A 262 -5.21 11.23 -9.81
CA ARG A 262 -5.79 10.68 -8.59
C ARG A 262 -6.50 11.75 -7.74
N GLN A 263 -5.93 12.95 -7.63
CA GLN A 263 -6.58 14.11 -6.98
C GLN A 263 -7.91 14.44 -7.64
N TYR A 264 -7.95 14.47 -8.97
CA TYR A 264 -9.19 14.70 -9.71
C TYR A 264 -10.26 13.66 -9.37
N VAL A 265 -9.92 12.36 -9.44
CA VAL A 265 -10.86 11.27 -9.11
C VAL A 265 -11.32 11.36 -7.65
N PHE A 266 -10.39 11.55 -6.72
CA PHE A 266 -10.69 11.58 -5.29
C PHE A 266 -11.53 12.81 -4.90
N ALA A 267 -11.29 13.96 -5.54
CA ALA A 267 -12.14 15.14 -5.38
C ALA A 267 -13.58 14.85 -5.80
N HIS A 268 -13.79 14.17 -6.94
CA HIS A 268 -15.13 13.79 -7.40
C HIS A 268 -15.82 12.84 -6.43
N ILE A 269 -15.10 11.86 -5.86
CA ILE A 269 -15.64 10.96 -4.83
C ILE A 269 -16.17 11.76 -3.65
N ILE A 270 -15.38 12.68 -3.11
CA ILE A 270 -15.79 13.50 -1.96
C ILE A 270 -17.00 14.37 -2.32
N GLN A 271 -16.98 15.03 -3.48
CA GLN A 271 -18.08 15.87 -3.95
C GLN A 271 -19.38 15.06 -4.08
N ASP A 272 -19.30 13.85 -4.63
CA ASP A 272 -20.44 12.95 -4.79
C ASP A 272 -20.99 12.48 -3.43
N VAL A 273 -20.13 12.11 -2.47
CA VAL A 273 -20.57 11.76 -1.11
C VAL A 273 -21.34 12.92 -0.46
N ILE A 274 -20.81 14.15 -0.56
CA ILE A 274 -21.48 15.34 -0.03
C ILE A 274 -22.81 15.57 -0.74
N ALA A 275 -22.85 15.48 -2.07
CA ALA A 275 -24.05 15.70 -2.86
C ALA A 275 -25.15 14.67 -2.52
N VAL A 276 -24.80 13.39 -2.39
CA VAL A 276 -25.75 12.35 -1.99
C VAL A 276 -26.24 12.60 -0.56
N ALA A 277 -25.35 12.94 0.38
CA ALA A 277 -25.74 13.25 1.76
C ALA A 277 -26.68 14.47 1.82
N ALA A 278 -26.40 15.52 1.03
CA ALA A 278 -27.21 16.73 0.94
C ALA A 278 -28.60 16.45 0.34
N ALA A 279 -28.67 15.70 -0.77
CA ALA A 279 -29.94 15.29 -1.37
C ALA A 279 -30.80 14.49 -0.37
N ARG A 280 -30.19 13.55 0.37
CA ARG A 280 -30.87 12.78 1.42
C ARG A 280 -31.38 13.62 2.59
N ALA A 281 -30.75 14.78 2.83
CA ALA A 281 -31.14 15.77 3.83
C ALA A 281 -32.19 16.78 3.30
N GLY A 282 -32.58 16.70 2.03
CA GLY A 282 -33.55 17.60 1.40
C GLY A 282 -32.93 18.81 0.69
N TYR A 283 -31.62 18.80 0.44
CA TYR A 283 -30.88 19.88 -0.22
C TYR A 283 -30.19 19.40 -1.52
N PRO A 284 -30.94 18.89 -2.53
CA PRO A 284 -30.36 18.32 -3.76
C PRO A 284 -29.60 19.34 -4.63
N GLN A 285 -29.82 20.64 -4.40
CA GLN A 285 -29.15 21.72 -5.12
C GLN A 285 -27.71 21.96 -4.66
N ILE A 286 -27.31 21.50 -3.46
CA ILE A 286 -25.99 21.79 -2.92
C ILE A 286 -24.91 21.20 -3.81
N ARG A 287 -24.05 22.09 -4.34
CA ARG A 287 -22.83 21.73 -5.06
C ARG A 287 -21.61 22.27 -4.34
N VAL A 288 -20.62 21.41 -4.22
CA VAL A 288 -19.34 21.72 -3.58
C VAL A 288 -18.24 21.34 -4.54
N LYS A 289 -17.26 22.21 -4.65
CA LYS A 289 -16.01 21.94 -5.35
C LYS A 289 -14.94 21.63 -4.32
N VAL A 290 -14.35 20.45 -4.45
CA VAL A 290 -13.25 19.99 -3.60
C VAL A 290 -11.93 20.24 -4.31
N ARG A 291 -10.98 20.84 -3.62
CA ARG A 291 -9.62 21.07 -4.10
C ARG A 291 -8.62 20.56 -3.08
N PHE A 292 -7.48 20.10 -3.58
CA PHE A 292 -6.34 19.70 -2.78
C PHE A 292 -5.15 20.60 -3.11
N GLU A 293 -4.13 20.55 -2.26
CA GLU A 293 -2.84 21.14 -2.57
C GLU A 293 -2.32 20.58 -3.91
N PRO A 294 -2.00 21.42 -4.90
CA PRO A 294 -1.63 20.94 -6.21
C PRO A 294 -0.34 20.11 -6.14
N VAL A 295 -0.36 18.93 -6.75
CA VAL A 295 0.88 18.17 -6.95
C VAL A 295 1.83 19.03 -7.80
N PRO A 296 3.12 19.15 -7.43
CA PRO A 296 4.07 19.96 -8.18
C PRO A 296 4.06 19.63 -9.67
N ALA A 297 3.66 20.59 -10.50
CA ALA A 297 3.77 20.50 -11.95
C ALA A 297 5.15 20.98 -12.41
N GLU A 298 5.58 20.56 -13.60
CA GLU A 298 6.83 21.01 -14.21
C GLU A 298 6.92 22.56 -14.23
N GLY A 299 7.74 23.15 -13.36
CA GLY A 299 8.16 24.56 -13.50
C GLY A 299 7.92 25.50 -12.31
N ASP A 300 7.17 25.09 -11.28
CA ASP A 300 6.63 26.06 -10.31
C ASP A 300 7.62 26.69 -9.30
N GLU A 301 8.86 26.18 -9.20
CA GLU A 301 9.89 26.82 -8.35
C GLU A 301 10.50 28.10 -8.96
N ARG A 302 10.03 28.60 -10.11
CA ARG A 302 10.60 29.84 -10.71
C ARG A 302 10.06 31.16 -10.14
N SER A 303 9.04 31.16 -9.27
CA SER A 303 8.41 32.43 -8.81
C SER A 303 8.76 32.87 -7.38
N THR A 304 9.33 32.03 -6.52
CA THR A 304 9.57 32.39 -5.11
C THR A 304 10.97 32.93 -4.79
N GLY A 305 11.82 33.17 -5.80
CA GLY A 305 13.23 33.54 -5.60
C GLY A 305 13.68 34.92 -6.10
N LYS A 306 12.79 35.79 -6.58
CA LYS A 306 13.16 37.13 -7.09
C LYS A 306 12.30 38.26 -6.51
N GLU A 307 12.31 38.40 -5.21
CA GLU A 307 12.02 39.68 -4.55
C GLU A 307 12.96 39.82 -3.35
N LYS A 308 14.18 40.25 -3.65
CA LYS A 308 15.12 40.95 -2.75
C LYS A 308 16.24 41.51 -3.61
N ALA A 309 15.98 42.69 -4.16
CA ALA A 309 16.97 43.69 -4.53
C ALA A 309 16.51 45.01 -3.91
#